data_AF-A0A2H1FGD9-F1
#
_entry.id   AF-A0A2H1FGD9-F1
#
_cell.length_a   1.000
_cell.length_b   1.000
_cell.length_c   1.000
_cell.angle_alpha   90.00
_cell.angle_beta   90.00
_cell.angle_gamma   90.00
#
_symmetry.space_group_name_H-M   'P 1'
#
loop_
_entity.id
_entity.type
_entity.pdbx_description
1 polymer ?
#
loop_
_entity_poly.entity_id
_entity_poly.type
_entity_poly.pdbx_seq_one_letter_code
_entity_poly.pdbx_strand_id
1 'polypeptide(L)' 'MKGTLIFFYIFVMWLLIIAGGALIVPIIAHISIHGFGNLDSMIDSIVKASIAIMLVVLWILIMSKIKNWIFHQQMHH' A
#
# COMPACT_ATOMS: atom_id res chain seq x y z
N MET A 1 21.13 -14.77 -14.30
CA MET A 1 20.94 -14.63 -12.83
C MET A 1 19.44 -14.54 -12.50
N LYS A 2 18.67 -15.63 -12.69
CA LYS A 2 17.19 -15.60 -12.61
C LYS A 2 16.65 -15.57 -11.16
N GLY A 3 17.40 -16.12 -10.20
CA GLY A 3 16.98 -16.19 -8.79
C GLY A 3 16.92 -14.82 -8.09
N THR A 4 17.85 -13.91 -8.38
CA THR A 4 17.97 -12.61 -7.69
C THR A 4 16.73 -11.73 -7.86
N LEU A 5 16.09 -11.76 -9.04
CA LEU A 5 14.88 -10.97 -9.34
C LEU A 5 13.66 -11.45 -8.53
N ILE A 6 13.55 -12.76 -8.29
CA ILE A 6 12.45 -13.34 -7.50
C ILE A 6 12.61 -13.00 -6.02
N PHE A 7 13.84 -13.10 -5.49
CA PHE A 7 14.12 -12.68 -4.11
C PHE A 7 13.86 -11.18 -3.93
N PHE A 8 14.24 -10.35 -4.89
CA PHE A 8 13.94 -8.92 -4.86
C PHE A 8 12.43 -8.64 -4.88
N TYR A 9 11.66 -9.36 -5.70
CA TYR A 9 10.19 -9.25 -5.72
C TYR A 9 9.57 -9.56 -4.34
N ILE A 10 9.96 -10.69 -3.74
CA ILE A 10 9.46 -11.11 -2.42
C ILE A 10 9.88 -10.12 -1.34
N PHE A 11 11.09 -9.59 -1.41
CA PHE A 11 11.58 -8.57 -0.46
C PHE A 11 10.75 -7.28 -0.52
N VAL A 12 10.47 -6.77 -1.73
CA VAL A 12 9.63 -5.58 -1.90
C VAL A 12 8.19 -5.85 -1.46
N MET A 13 7.67 -7.07 -1.69
CA MET A 13 6.36 -7.48 -1.18
C MET A 13 6.26 -7.40 0.34
N TRP A 14 7.26 -7.94 1.04
CA TRP A 14 7.32 -7.89 2.49
C TRP A 14 7.42 -6.46 3.03
N LEU A 15 8.27 -5.62 2.42
CA LEU A 15 8.36 -4.21 2.78
C LEU A 15 7.03 -3.48 2.59
N LEU A 16 6.28 -3.77 1.52
CA LEU A 16 4.96 -3.17 1.31
C LEU A 16 3.94 -3.58 2.36
N ILE A 17 3.93 -4.87 2.76
CA ILE A 17 3.08 -5.38 3.85
C ILE A 17 3.33 -4.59 5.13
N ILE A 18 4.61 -4.42 5.49
CA ILE A 18 5.01 -3.74 6.72
C ILE A 18 4.73 -2.23 6.64
N ALA A 19 5.06 -1.59 5.52
CA ALA A 19 4.82 -0.16 5.33
C ALA A 19 3.32 0.17 5.35
N GLY A 20 2.50 -0.63 4.69
CA GLY A 20 1.05 -0.42 4.67
C GLY A 20 0.40 -0.77 6.01
N GLY A 21 0.63 -1.99 6.50
CA GLY A 21 -0.04 -2.50 7.70
C GLY A 21 0.50 -1.93 9.00
N ALA A 22 1.82 -1.96 9.21
CA ALA A 22 2.41 -1.62 10.50
C ALA A 22 2.70 -0.13 10.68
N LEU A 23 2.96 0.60 9.59
CA LEU A 23 3.26 2.04 9.65
C LEU A 23 2.02 2.89 9.39
N ILE A 24 1.32 2.68 8.28
CA ILE A 24 0.24 3.58 7.85
C ILE A 24 -1.07 3.40 8.65
N VAL A 25 -1.48 2.17 8.97
CA VAL A 25 -2.72 1.91 9.73
C VAL A 25 -2.76 2.59 11.11
N PRO A 26 -1.74 2.49 11.98
CA PRO A 26 -1.80 3.13 13.30
C PRO A 26 -1.78 4.67 13.23
N ILE A 27 -1.16 5.24 12.18
CA ILE A 27 -1.20 6.69 11.94
C ILE A 27 -2.63 7.11 11.58
N ILE A 28 -3.28 6.38 10.66
CA ILE A 28 -4.68 6.64 10.28
C ILE A 28 -5.62 6.47 11.47
N ALA A 29 -5.36 5.48 12.34
CA ALA A 29 -6.20 5.22 13.51
C ALA A 29 -6.20 6.39 14.51
N HIS A 30 -5.07 7.08 14.68
CA HIS A 30 -4.94 8.22 15.59
C HIS A 30 -5.43 9.55 14.99
N ILE A 31 -5.70 9.62 13.69
CA ILE A 31 -6.37 10.77 13.10
C ILE A 31 -7.81 10.79 13.64
N SER A 32 -8.21 11.92 14.21
CA SER A 32 -9.59 12.18 14.63
C SER A 32 -9.98 13.56 14.12
N ILE A 33 -11.01 13.61 13.29
CA ILE A 33 -11.55 14.86 12.74
C ILE A 33 -12.63 15.37 13.70
N HIS A 34 -12.42 16.54 14.28
CA HIS A 34 -13.38 17.21 15.17
C HIS A 34 -13.78 18.55 14.55
N GLY A 35 -15.07 18.79 14.31
CA GLY A 35 -15.54 20.10 13.83
C GLY A 35 -16.90 20.14 13.12
N PHE A 36 -17.50 18.99 12.83
CA PHE A 36 -18.79 18.80 12.16
C PHE A 36 -19.91 18.33 13.11
N GLY A 37 -19.68 18.26 14.42
CA GLY A 37 -20.71 17.94 15.41
C GLY A 37 -21.20 16.50 15.27
N ASN A 38 -22.49 16.29 15.01
CA ASN A 38 -23.08 14.94 14.94
C ASN A 38 -22.57 14.08 13.76
N LEU A 39 -21.90 14.69 12.78
CA LEU A 39 -21.33 14.02 11.61
C LEU A 39 -19.84 13.67 11.79
N ASP A 40 -19.21 14.07 12.89
CA ASP A 40 -17.77 13.85 13.14
C ASP A 40 -17.39 12.37 13.00
N SER A 41 -18.18 11.47 13.58
CA SER A 41 -17.94 10.03 13.52
C SER A 41 -18.11 9.42 12.12
N MET A 42 -19.01 9.98 11.31
CA MET A 42 -19.28 9.49 9.96
C MET A 42 -18.17 9.91 9.00
N ILE A 43 -17.75 11.18 9.07
CA ILE A 43 -16.67 11.72 8.24
C ILE A 43 -15.33 11.06 8.59
N ASP A 44 -15.06 10.88 9.89
CA ASP A 44 -13.85 10.21 10.36
C ASP A 44 -13.73 8.78 9.80
N SER A 45 -14.81 8.01 9.84
CA SER A 45 -14.85 6.64 9.28
C SER A 45 -14.65 6.62 7.77
N ILE A 46 -15.30 7.52 7.03
CA ILE A 46 -15.18 7.63 5.57
C ILE A 46 -13.75 7.98 5.16
N VAL A 47 -13.12 8.93 5.86
CA VAL A 47 -11.73 9.33 5.59
C VAL A 47 -10.78 8.17 5.86
N LYS A 48 -10.90 7.51 7.03
CA LYS A 48 -10.08 6.34 7.36
C LYS A 48 -10.23 5.21 6.33
N ALA A 49 -11.46 4.91 5.93
CA ALA A 49 -11.76 3.88 4.92
C ALA A 49 -11.20 4.24 3.53
N SER A 50 -11.37 5.50 3.09
CA SER A 50 -10.88 5.94 1.78
C SER A 50 -9.34 5.88 1.68
N ILE A 51 -8.63 6.26 2.75
CA ILE A 51 -7.16 6.14 2.80
C ILE A 51 -6.75 4.67 2.77
N ALA A 52 -7.43 3.80 3.52
CA ALA A 52 -7.15 2.37 3.51
C ALA A 52 -7.34 1.75 2.11
N ILE A 53 -8.41 2.12 1.39
CA ILE A 53 -8.64 1.69 0.01
C ILE A 53 -7.54 2.22 -0.92
N MET A 54 -7.18 3.49 -0.79
CA MET A 54 -6.12 4.11 -1.58
C MET A 54 -4.76 3.40 -1.38
N LEU A 55 -4.47 2.97 -0.14
CA LEU A 55 -3.28 2.18 0.18
C LEU A 55 -3.25 0.83 -0.54
N VAL A 56 -4.38 0.11 -0.56
CA VAL A 56 -4.52 -1.17 -1.29
C VAL A 56 -4.33 -0.95 -2.80
N VAL A 57 -4.90 0.11 -3.36
CA VAL A 57 -4.71 0.46 -4.77
C VAL A 57 -3.23 0.73 -5.06
N LEU A 58 -2.55 1.51 -4.21
CA LEU A 58 -1.12 1.80 -4.34
C LEU A 58 -0.29 0.51 -4.36
N TRP A 59 -0.62 -0.43 -3.47
CA TRP A 59 0.04 -1.73 -3.43
C TRP A 59 -0.09 -2.50 -4.73
N ILE A 60 -1.32 -2.62 -5.24
CA ILE A 60 -1.60 -3.34 -6.48
C ILE A 60 -0.83 -2.71 -7.65
N LEU A 61 -0.77 -1.38 -7.72
CA LEU A 61 -0.01 -0.66 -8.75
C LEU A 61 1.49 -0.92 -8.65
N ILE A 62 2.06 -0.87 -7.46
CA ILE A 62 3.49 -1.15 -7.23
C ILE A 62 3.81 -2.59 -7.63
N MET A 63 2.98 -3.55 -7.20
CA MET A 63 3.12 -4.96 -7.57
C MET A 63 3.06 -5.18 -9.07
N SER A 64 2.08 -4.56 -9.73
CA SER A 64 1.90 -4.65 -11.17
C SER A 64 3.11 -4.09 -11.92
N LYS A 65 3.64 -2.93 -11.49
CA LYS A 65 4.84 -2.32 -12.07
C LYS A 65 6.07 -3.21 -11.92
N ILE A 66 6.32 -3.74 -10.73
CA ILE A 66 7.49 -4.61 -10.48
C ILE A 66 7.39 -5.88 -11.31
N LYS A 67 6.20 -6.51 -11.40
CA LYS A 67 6.00 -7.69 -12.23
C LYS A 67 6.31 -7.41 -13.70
N ASN A 68 5.82 -6.28 -14.23
CA ASN A 68 6.10 -5.86 -15.60
C ASN A 68 7.61 -5.59 -15.83
N TRP A 69 8.27 -4.98 -14.83
CA TRP A 69 9.69 -4.68 -14.90
C TRP A 69 10.55 -5.95 -14.90
N ILE A 70 10.22 -6.94 -14.06
CA ILE A 70 10.88 -8.26 -14.05
C ILE A 70 10.70 -8.96 -15.40
N PHE A 71 9.52 -8.87 -16.01
CA PHE A 71 9.24 -9.50 -17.31
C PHE A 71 10.06 -8.87 -18.45
N HIS A 72 10.15 -7.54 -18.50
CA HIS A 72 10.98 -6.84 -19.47
C HIS A 72 12.48 -7.13 -19.29
N GLN A 73 12.96 -7.17 -18.05
CA GLN A 73 14.35 -7.53 -17.72
C GLN A 73 14.71 -8.96 -18.17
N GLN A 74 13.74 -9.86 -18.23
CA GLN A 74 13.95 -11.24 -18.71
C GLN A 74 13.89 -11.40 -20.22
N MET A 75 13.27 -10.46 -20.95
CA MET A 75 13.12 -10.49 -22.42
C MET A 75 14.28 -9.83 -23.16
N HIS A 76 15.07 -8.99 -22.49
CA HIS A 76 16.16 -8.20 -23.10
C HIS A 76 17.52 -8.92 -23.07
N HIS A 77 17.50 -10.26 -22.99
CA HIS A 77 18.66 -11.12 -22.90
C HIS A 77 18.41 -12.45 -23.63
#